data_AF-A0A1S1CE36-F1
#
_entry.id   AF-A0A1S1CE36-F1
#
_cell.length_a   1.000
_cell.length_b   1.000
_cell.length_c   1.000
_cell.angle_alpha   90.00
_cell.angle_beta   90.00
_cell.angle_gamma   90.00
#
_symmetry.space_group_name_H-M   'P 1'
#
loop_
_entity.id
_entity.type
_entity.pdbx_description
1 polymer ?
#
loop_
_entity_poly.entity_id
_entity_poly.type
_entity_poly.pdbx_seq_one_letter_code
_entity_poly.pdbx_strand_id
1 'polypeptide(L)'
;MVEKITKPFYDDKDYRREYKLRETDLIGIYTPADQRHPAYSAPPPDYTNAFSRDMTSQYLKYHCEYYFACQNYMLLASDSRRLEYAMTAQEMFFPAIQDIFDDGKGWVITPDQQILTMHILEAQPRIHNEEQKIFDWNVKFDILPEAKVFRKDTGQLQPITEFDTRGLLRDGAIHGTLRSRFLDPGWDIHFIPEKEA
;
A
#
# COMPACT_ATOMS: atom_id res chain seq x y z
N MET A 1 32.60 -8.90 21.24
CA MET A 1 31.90 -9.64 20.16
C MET A 1 30.43 -9.60 20.50
N VAL A 2 29.62 -8.88 19.72
CA VAL A 2 28.15 -8.96 19.83
C VAL A 2 27.75 -10.17 19.00
N GLU A 3 27.19 -11.19 19.64
CA GLU A 3 26.56 -12.32 18.95
C GLU A 3 25.51 -11.75 18.00
N LYS A 4 25.76 -11.85 16.69
CA LYS A 4 24.70 -11.74 15.68
C LYS A 4 23.82 -12.97 15.88
N ILE A 5 22.75 -12.84 16.65
CA ILE A 5 21.66 -13.81 16.61
C ILE A 5 21.08 -13.74 15.19
N THR A 6 21.55 -14.60 14.30
CA THR A 6 20.91 -14.85 13.00
C THR A 6 19.60 -15.57 13.27
N LYS A 7 18.53 -14.79 13.47
CA LYS A 7 17.16 -15.34 13.50
C LYS A 7 16.90 -16.09 12.18
N PRO A 8 16.22 -17.25 12.20
CA PRO A 8 15.78 -17.88 10.97
C PRO A 8 14.84 -16.93 10.22
N PHE A 9 14.81 -17.04 8.88
CA PHE A 9 13.92 -16.21 8.08
C PHE A 9 12.46 -16.48 8.43
N TYR A 10 12.06 -17.75 8.48
CA TYR A 10 10.71 -18.14 8.90
C TYR A 10 10.57 -18.13 10.42
N ASP A 11 9.45 -17.58 10.89
CA ASP A 11 8.96 -17.75 12.26
C ASP A 11 7.80 -18.76 12.32
N ASP A 12 7.21 -18.92 13.49
CA ASP A 12 6.13 -19.88 13.78
C ASP A 12 4.72 -19.31 13.51
N LYS A 13 4.61 -18.12 12.92
CA LYS A 13 3.32 -17.43 12.74
C LYS A 13 2.61 -17.85 11.46
N ASP A 14 1.29 -17.65 11.44
CA ASP A 14 0.48 -17.68 10.21
C ASP A 14 0.08 -16.25 9.86
N TYR A 15 0.59 -15.75 8.74
CA TYR A 15 0.34 -14.39 8.27
C TYR A 15 -0.91 -14.27 7.40
N ARG A 16 -1.65 -15.35 7.11
CA ARG A 16 -2.89 -15.30 6.33
C ARG A 16 -3.99 -14.63 7.10
N ARG A 17 -4.35 -13.42 6.67
CA ARG A 17 -5.47 -12.66 7.20
C ARG A 17 -5.65 -11.36 6.43
N GLU A 18 -6.72 -10.70 6.78
CA GLU A 18 -6.94 -9.29 6.52
C GLU A 18 -6.01 -8.41 7.37
N TYR A 19 -5.49 -7.37 6.74
CA TYR A 19 -4.67 -6.31 7.32
C TYR A 19 -5.34 -4.97 7.04
N LYS A 20 -5.74 -4.32 8.12
CA LYS A 20 -6.32 -2.98 8.12
C LYS A 20 -5.25 -1.92 8.31
N LEU A 21 -5.58 -0.68 7.96
CA LEU A 21 -4.75 0.46 8.33
C LEU A 21 -4.63 0.49 9.85
N ARG A 22 -3.41 0.73 10.33
CA ARG A 22 -3.22 1.07 11.74
C ARG A 22 -3.49 2.56 11.90
N GLU A 23 -4.21 2.92 12.95
CA GLU A 23 -4.27 4.32 13.37
C GLU A 23 -2.89 4.72 13.86
N THR A 24 -2.17 5.53 13.07
CA THR A 24 -0.82 5.94 13.42
C THR A 24 -0.58 7.40 13.11
N ASP A 25 0.19 8.05 13.99
CA ASP A 25 0.73 9.40 13.84
C ASP A 25 -0.25 10.45 13.33
N LEU A 26 -1.28 10.75 14.13
CA LEU A 26 -2.14 11.91 13.89
C LEU A 26 -1.34 13.20 14.09
N ILE A 27 -0.93 13.84 12.99
CA ILE A 27 -0.23 15.15 12.99
C ILE A 27 -1.23 16.32 13.21
N GLY A 28 -2.53 16.01 13.32
CA GLY A 28 -3.60 16.97 13.57
C GLY A 28 -4.98 16.30 13.52
N ILE A 29 -6.04 17.10 13.55
CA ILE A 29 -7.41 16.60 13.34
C ILE A 29 -7.57 16.31 11.85
N TYR A 30 -7.79 15.05 11.50
CA TYR A 30 -8.12 14.64 10.15
C TYR A 30 -9.44 15.29 9.71
N THR A 31 -9.42 15.97 8.56
CA THR A 31 -10.61 16.48 7.91
C THR A 31 -10.80 15.72 6.60
N PRO A 32 -11.90 14.98 6.42
CA PRO A 32 -12.15 14.21 5.20
C PRO A 32 -12.35 15.14 4.01
N ALA A 33 -12.03 14.64 2.82
CA ALA A 33 -12.28 15.37 1.59
C ALA A 33 -13.78 15.51 1.30
N ASP A 34 -14.17 16.61 0.68
CA ASP A 34 -15.51 16.83 0.14
C ASP A 34 -15.42 17.48 -1.25
N GLN A 35 -16.52 17.94 -1.86
CA GLN A 35 -16.43 18.59 -3.19
C GLN A 35 -15.76 19.97 -3.19
N ARG A 36 -15.47 20.53 -2.01
CA ARG A 36 -14.91 21.89 -1.82
C ARG A 36 -13.41 21.82 -1.54
N HIS A 37 -12.94 20.79 -0.86
CA HIS A 37 -11.52 20.65 -0.52
C HIS A 37 -11.04 19.18 -0.48
N PRO A 38 -9.75 18.93 -0.74
CA PRO A 38 -9.13 17.62 -0.49
C PRO A 38 -9.07 17.32 1.00
N ALA A 39 -8.68 16.11 1.37
CA ALA A 39 -8.46 15.77 2.77
C ALA A 39 -7.32 16.61 3.37
N TYR A 40 -7.46 16.96 4.64
CA TYR A 40 -6.42 17.63 5.41
C TYR A 40 -5.98 16.77 6.58
N SER A 41 -4.68 16.79 6.88
CA SER A 41 -4.07 16.03 7.98
C SER A 41 -4.41 14.53 7.90
N ALA A 42 -4.42 13.96 6.69
CA ALA A 42 -4.51 12.51 6.51
C ALA A 42 -3.37 11.82 7.30
N PRO A 43 -3.65 10.75 8.06
CA PRO A 43 -2.63 10.06 8.84
C PRO A 43 -1.61 9.41 7.89
N PRO A 44 -0.32 9.80 7.94
CA PRO A 44 0.70 9.15 7.14
C PRO A 44 0.94 7.70 7.61
N PRO A 45 1.45 6.82 6.73
CA PRO A 45 1.86 5.48 7.12
C PRO A 45 2.90 5.48 8.24
N ASP A 46 2.71 4.63 9.25
CA ASP A 46 3.72 4.39 10.29
C ASP A 46 4.92 3.64 9.75
N TYR A 47 6.09 4.23 10.00
CA TYR A 47 7.37 3.74 9.55
C TYR A 47 8.17 3.02 10.65
N THR A 48 7.69 3.00 11.90
CA THR A 48 8.44 2.53 13.08
C THR A 48 9.03 1.13 12.90
N ASN A 49 8.28 0.24 12.25
CA ASN A 49 8.73 -1.14 11.98
C ASN A 49 9.17 -1.38 10.53
N ALA A 50 9.01 -0.39 9.65
CA ALA A 50 9.33 -0.45 8.22
C ALA A 50 10.80 -0.11 7.91
N PHE A 51 11.64 0.08 8.94
CA PHE A 51 13.08 0.32 8.80
C PHE A 51 13.94 -0.65 9.60
N SER A 52 13.36 -1.79 10.01
CA SER A 52 14.11 -2.83 10.68
C SER A 52 15.20 -3.40 9.77
N ARG A 53 16.30 -3.81 10.38
CA ARG A 53 17.43 -4.46 9.70
C ARG A 53 17.32 -5.99 9.70
N ASP A 54 16.30 -6.54 10.35
CA ASP A 54 16.18 -7.98 10.56
C ASP A 54 15.55 -8.67 9.32
N MET A 55 16.23 -9.67 8.78
CA MET A 55 15.75 -10.50 7.68
C MET A 55 14.87 -11.66 8.21
N THR A 56 13.62 -11.36 8.56
CA THR A 56 12.62 -12.37 8.96
C THR A 56 11.29 -12.13 8.27
N SER A 57 10.44 -13.17 8.16
CA SER A 57 9.11 -13.07 7.59
C SER A 57 8.23 -12.06 8.35
N GLN A 58 8.41 -11.93 9.67
CA GLN A 58 7.76 -10.90 10.47
C GLN A 58 8.09 -9.49 10.02
N TYR A 59 9.38 -9.21 9.77
CA TYR A 59 9.79 -7.89 9.33
C TYR A 59 9.40 -7.64 7.89
N LEU A 60 9.55 -8.61 6.99
CA LEU A 60 8.99 -8.53 5.66
C LEU A 60 7.48 -8.18 5.69
N LYS A 61 6.71 -8.77 6.62
CA LYS A 61 5.29 -8.43 6.83
C LYS A 61 5.09 -6.95 7.11
N TYR A 62 5.88 -6.36 8.00
CA TYR A 62 5.77 -4.93 8.31
C TYR A 62 6.09 -4.05 7.10
N HIS A 63 7.05 -4.44 6.27
CA HIS A 63 7.32 -3.71 5.03
C HIS A 63 6.17 -3.83 4.02
N CYS A 64 5.51 -4.99 3.92
CA CYS A 64 4.30 -5.15 3.09
C CYS A 64 3.11 -4.33 3.61
N GLU A 65 2.88 -4.30 4.93
CA GLU A 65 1.88 -3.41 5.55
C GLU A 65 2.17 -1.93 5.26
N TYR A 66 3.45 -1.55 5.25
CA TYR A 66 3.85 -0.18 4.90
C TYR A 66 3.61 0.14 3.42
N TYR A 67 3.96 -0.76 2.50
CA TYR A 67 3.62 -0.61 1.07
C TYR A 67 2.11 -0.41 0.87
N PHE A 68 1.30 -1.26 1.50
CA PHE A 68 -0.15 -1.14 1.54
C PHE A 68 -0.62 0.23 2.04
N ALA A 69 -0.09 0.68 3.18
CA ALA A 69 -0.46 1.95 3.78
C ALA A 69 -0.07 3.13 2.87
N CYS A 70 1.07 3.07 2.17
CA CYS A 70 1.45 4.06 1.16
C CYS A 70 0.44 4.14 0.01
N GLN A 71 0.01 2.98 -0.52
CA GLN A 71 -1.00 2.92 -1.59
C GLN A 71 -2.31 3.58 -1.15
N ASN A 72 -2.78 3.27 0.06
CA ASN A 72 -3.99 3.89 0.61
C ASN A 72 -3.82 5.38 0.88
N TYR A 73 -2.68 5.79 1.47
CA TYR A 73 -2.42 7.17 1.82
C TYR A 73 -2.42 8.08 0.59
N MET A 74 -1.85 7.63 -0.53
CA MET A 74 -1.90 8.40 -1.79
C MET A 74 -3.34 8.68 -2.22
N LEU A 75 -4.22 7.68 -2.16
CA LEU A 75 -5.64 7.85 -2.48
C LEU A 75 -6.30 8.82 -1.48
N LEU A 76 -6.03 8.67 -0.19
CA LEU A 76 -6.66 9.43 0.88
C LEU A 76 -6.22 10.91 0.93
N ALA A 77 -4.91 11.16 0.79
CA ALA A 77 -4.29 12.46 0.97
C ALA A 77 -4.13 13.25 -0.33
N SER A 78 -4.17 12.56 -1.48
CA SER A 78 -3.85 13.13 -2.79
C SER A 78 -2.48 13.82 -2.84
N ASP A 79 -1.51 13.32 -2.08
CA ASP A 79 -0.20 13.94 -1.89
C ASP A 79 0.83 12.88 -1.47
N SER A 80 2.00 12.86 -2.13
CA SER A 80 3.11 11.95 -1.85
C SER A 80 4.18 12.53 -0.93
N ARG A 81 4.15 13.83 -0.60
CA ARG A 81 5.25 14.54 0.11
C ARG A 81 5.58 14.00 1.51
N ARG A 82 4.66 13.23 2.10
CA ARG A 82 4.83 12.59 3.42
C ARG A 82 5.23 11.12 3.34
N LEU A 83 5.33 10.59 2.13
CA LEU A 83 5.77 9.23 1.90
C LEU A 83 7.28 9.21 1.63
N GLU A 84 7.94 8.19 2.15
CA GLU A 84 9.37 8.00 1.97
C GLU A 84 9.70 7.55 0.53
N TYR A 85 10.60 8.30 -0.13
CA TYR A 85 10.86 8.25 -1.58
C TYR A 85 11.17 6.84 -2.12
N ALA A 86 11.81 6.00 -1.30
CA ALA A 86 12.23 4.66 -1.70
C ALA A 86 11.05 3.72 -2.01
N MET A 87 9.84 4.00 -1.51
CA MET A 87 8.64 3.17 -1.72
C MET A 87 7.58 3.86 -2.59
N THR A 88 7.70 5.17 -2.84
CA THR A 88 6.80 5.95 -3.72
C THR A 88 7.24 5.94 -5.18
N ALA A 89 8.47 5.52 -5.48
CA ALA A 89 8.94 5.34 -6.85
C ALA A 89 8.28 4.14 -7.56
N GLN A 90 7.42 3.41 -6.84
CA GLN A 90 6.71 2.25 -7.35
C GLN A 90 5.38 2.64 -7.96
N GLU A 91 4.98 1.92 -9.01
CA GLU A 91 3.78 2.21 -9.76
C GLU A 91 2.53 2.06 -8.89
N MET A 92 1.78 3.15 -8.74
CA MET A 92 0.49 3.16 -8.03
C MET A 92 -0.51 2.21 -8.70
N PHE A 93 -1.46 1.68 -7.92
CA PHE A 93 -2.58 0.91 -8.49
C PHE A 93 -3.43 1.74 -9.47
N PHE A 94 -3.60 3.03 -9.17
CA PHE A 94 -4.40 3.95 -9.97
C PHE A 94 -3.55 5.14 -10.47
N PRO A 95 -2.68 4.95 -11.49
CA PRO A 95 -1.82 6.02 -11.98
C PRO A 95 -2.62 7.20 -12.55
N ALA A 96 -3.77 6.95 -13.19
CA ALA A 96 -4.64 8.01 -13.69
C ALA A 96 -5.21 8.91 -12.58
N ILE A 97 -5.36 8.37 -11.36
CA ILE A 97 -5.75 9.17 -10.19
C ILE A 97 -4.57 10.01 -9.70
N GLN A 98 -3.37 9.44 -9.70
CA GLN A 98 -2.14 10.17 -9.36
C GLN A 98 -1.95 11.38 -10.29
N ASP A 99 -2.13 11.22 -11.60
CA ASP A 99 -2.05 12.32 -12.57
C ASP A 99 -3.03 13.47 -12.22
N ILE A 100 -4.24 13.13 -11.78
CA ILE A 100 -5.25 14.12 -11.34
C ILE A 100 -4.77 14.89 -10.11
N PHE A 101 -4.08 14.23 -9.19
CA PHE A 101 -3.55 14.84 -7.98
C PHE A 101 -2.37 15.76 -8.29
N ASP A 102 -1.42 15.29 -9.10
CA ASP A 102 -0.23 16.03 -9.50
C ASP A 102 -0.60 17.29 -10.31
N ASP A 103 -1.64 17.23 -11.13
CA ASP A 103 -2.21 18.38 -11.84
C ASP A 103 -3.08 19.30 -10.95
N GLY A 104 -3.34 18.93 -9.69
CA GLY A 104 -4.23 19.66 -8.79
C GLY A 104 -5.69 19.73 -9.28
N LYS A 105 -6.11 18.75 -10.08
CA LYS A 105 -7.42 18.67 -10.76
C LYS A 105 -8.47 17.90 -9.99
N GLY A 106 -8.14 17.25 -8.88
CA GLY A 106 -9.10 16.46 -8.11
C GLY A 106 -8.51 15.79 -6.88
N TRP A 107 -9.34 15.01 -6.21
CA TRP A 107 -8.99 14.21 -5.03
C TRP A 107 -10.02 13.09 -4.84
N VAL A 108 -9.73 12.11 -3.98
CA VAL A 108 -10.70 11.07 -3.62
C VAL A 108 -11.57 11.55 -2.45
N ILE A 109 -12.87 11.34 -2.57
CA ILE A 109 -13.86 11.46 -1.50
C ILE A 109 -14.27 10.05 -1.09
N THR A 110 -14.25 9.79 0.21
CA THR A 110 -14.51 8.46 0.78
C THR A 110 -15.23 8.59 2.12
N PRO A 111 -16.17 7.68 2.46
CA PRO A 111 -16.76 7.63 3.79
C PRO A 111 -15.83 7.04 4.86
N ASP A 112 -14.75 6.35 4.45
CA ASP A 112 -13.80 5.67 5.32
C ASP A 112 -12.35 6.00 4.91
N GLN A 113 -11.45 6.14 5.88
CA GLN A 113 -10.02 6.34 5.62
C GLN A 113 -9.37 5.10 4.98
N GLN A 114 -9.96 3.92 5.19
CA GLN A 114 -9.53 2.65 4.60
C GLN A 114 -10.19 2.42 3.23
N ILE A 115 -9.57 2.99 2.19
CA ILE A 115 -9.98 2.81 0.79
C ILE A 115 -9.51 1.45 0.27
N LEU A 116 -8.37 0.96 0.76
CA LEU A 116 -7.80 -0.34 0.42
C LEU A 116 -7.80 -1.26 1.66
N THR A 117 -8.06 -2.55 1.47
CA THR A 117 -7.86 -3.58 2.51
C THR A 117 -6.94 -4.67 1.99
N MET A 118 -5.76 -4.85 2.60
CA MET A 118 -4.81 -5.88 2.18
C MET A 118 -5.14 -7.24 2.81
N HIS A 119 -5.02 -8.30 2.03
CA HIS A 119 -5.04 -9.68 2.50
C HIS A 119 -3.74 -10.36 2.08
N ILE A 120 -3.06 -10.98 3.03
CA ILE A 120 -2.02 -11.97 2.71
C ILE A 120 -2.71 -13.32 2.57
N LEU A 121 -2.46 -14.02 1.47
CA LEU A 121 -3.15 -15.25 1.10
C LEU A 121 -2.36 -16.52 1.48
N GLU A 122 -1.12 -16.37 1.94
CA GLU A 122 -0.20 -17.47 2.28
C GLU A 122 0.34 -17.34 3.71
N ALA A 123 0.53 -18.47 4.41
CA ALA A 123 0.89 -18.46 5.85
C ALA A 123 2.27 -17.85 6.10
N GLN A 124 3.19 -18.12 5.17
CA GLN A 124 4.55 -17.66 5.17
C GLN A 124 4.92 -17.28 3.73
N PRO A 125 5.91 -16.39 3.53
CA PRO A 125 6.32 -15.97 2.19
C PRO A 125 7.06 -17.12 1.49
N ARG A 126 6.93 -17.19 0.18
CA ARG A 126 7.67 -18.16 -0.63
C ARG A 126 9.06 -17.62 -0.91
N ILE A 127 10.09 -18.45 -0.75
CA ILE A 127 11.44 -18.09 -1.23
C ILE A 127 11.43 -18.20 -2.75
N HIS A 128 11.54 -17.06 -3.43
CA HIS A 128 11.63 -17.01 -4.89
C HIS A 128 13.07 -17.24 -5.35
N ASN A 129 14.03 -16.61 -4.66
CA ASN A 129 15.45 -16.79 -4.89
C ASN A 129 16.22 -16.61 -3.57
N GLU A 130 16.80 -17.68 -3.05
CA GLU A 130 17.52 -17.64 -1.76
C GLU A 130 18.87 -16.92 -1.83
N GLU A 131 19.57 -16.99 -2.97
CA GLU A 131 20.86 -16.33 -3.17
C GLU A 131 20.70 -14.81 -3.18
N GLN A 132 19.69 -14.33 -3.91
CA GLN A 132 19.37 -12.92 -4.06
C GLN A 132 18.47 -12.36 -2.94
N LYS A 133 18.05 -13.22 -1.99
CA LYS A 133 17.13 -12.90 -0.90
C LYS A 133 15.82 -12.28 -1.40
N ILE A 134 15.21 -12.95 -2.38
CA ILE A 134 13.93 -12.56 -2.99
C ILE A 134 12.82 -13.46 -2.47
N PHE A 135 11.72 -12.86 -2.02
CA PHE A 135 10.60 -13.56 -1.41
C PHE A 135 9.27 -13.00 -1.90
N ASP A 136 8.29 -13.87 -2.08
CA ASP A 136 6.99 -13.56 -2.66
C ASP A 136 5.86 -13.84 -1.66
N TRP A 137 4.88 -12.94 -1.58
CA TRP A 137 3.57 -13.22 -1.00
C TRP A 137 2.47 -12.98 -2.02
N ASN A 138 1.58 -13.97 -2.17
CA ASN A 138 0.30 -13.73 -2.83
C ASN A 138 -0.58 -12.86 -1.93
N VAL A 139 -1.12 -11.80 -2.52
CA VAL A 139 -1.95 -10.82 -1.84
C VAL A 139 -3.19 -10.48 -2.66
N LYS A 140 -4.19 -9.95 -1.95
CA LYS A 140 -5.36 -9.30 -2.52
C LYS A 140 -5.55 -7.94 -1.86
N PHE A 141 -5.97 -6.93 -2.61
CA PHE A 141 -6.39 -5.64 -2.09
C PHE A 141 -7.86 -5.40 -2.44
N ASP A 142 -8.75 -5.46 -1.45
CA ASP A 142 -10.15 -5.05 -1.66
C ASP A 142 -10.24 -3.53 -1.73
N ILE A 143 -11.02 -3.03 -2.68
CA ILE A 143 -11.29 -1.60 -2.84
C ILE A 143 -12.62 -1.26 -2.17
N LEU A 144 -12.65 -0.18 -1.40
CA LEU A 144 -13.88 0.39 -0.86
C LEU A 144 -14.74 0.92 -2.03
N PRO A 145 -15.89 0.31 -2.34
CA PRO A 145 -16.67 0.66 -3.54
C PRO A 145 -17.30 2.05 -3.45
N GLU A 146 -17.46 2.61 -2.26
CA GLU A 146 -18.00 3.95 -2.04
C GLU A 146 -16.98 5.08 -2.31
N ALA A 147 -15.68 4.76 -2.45
CA ALA A 147 -14.66 5.74 -2.77
C ALA A 147 -14.85 6.29 -4.20
N LYS A 148 -14.81 7.61 -4.33
CA LYS A 148 -15.06 8.32 -5.58
C LYS A 148 -13.99 9.37 -5.84
N VAL A 149 -13.59 9.54 -7.09
CA VAL A 149 -12.72 10.64 -7.52
C VAL A 149 -13.59 11.83 -7.85
N PHE A 150 -13.34 12.95 -7.16
CA PHE A 150 -13.90 14.25 -7.51
C PHE A 150 -12.98 14.96 -8.50
N ARG A 151 -13.55 15.40 -9.62
CA ARG A 151 -12.87 16.15 -10.67
C ARG A 151 -13.28 17.62 -10.63
N LYS A 152 -12.35 18.52 -10.34
CA LYS A 152 -12.58 19.97 -10.25
C LYS A 152 -12.87 20.60 -11.61
N ASP A 153 -12.28 20.07 -12.67
CA ASP A 153 -12.43 20.57 -14.04
C ASP A 153 -13.83 20.30 -14.61
N THR A 154 -14.47 19.21 -14.19
CA THR A 154 -15.82 18.84 -14.65
C THR A 154 -16.90 18.98 -13.57
N GLY A 155 -16.53 19.07 -12.29
CA GLY A 155 -17.43 19.00 -11.14
C GLY A 155 -18.03 17.62 -10.90
N GLN A 156 -17.53 16.57 -11.57
CA GLN A 156 -18.10 15.22 -11.51
C GLN A 156 -17.51 14.39 -10.37
N LEU A 157 -18.33 13.46 -9.87
CA LEU A 157 -17.91 12.37 -8.98
C LEU A 157 -18.03 11.05 -9.72
N GLN A 158 -16.93 10.33 -9.82
CA GLN A 158 -16.84 9.05 -10.51
C GLN A 158 -16.33 7.97 -9.54
N PRO A 159 -16.86 6.74 -9.59
CA PRO A 159 -16.30 5.61 -8.84
C PRO A 159 -14.79 5.48 -9.07
N ILE A 160 -14.04 5.19 -8.01
CA ILE A 160 -12.58 4.99 -8.12
C ILE A 160 -12.22 3.89 -9.14
N THR A 161 -13.09 2.91 -9.31
CA THR A 161 -12.93 1.78 -10.23
C THR A 161 -12.93 2.21 -11.71
N GLU A 162 -13.50 3.36 -12.06
CA GLU A 162 -13.44 3.89 -13.44
C GLU A 162 -12.02 4.38 -13.82
N PHE A 163 -11.12 4.51 -12.86
CA PHE A 163 -9.74 4.97 -13.08
C PHE A 163 -8.71 3.84 -13.08
N ASP A 164 -9.15 2.58 -13.08
CA ASP A 164 -8.29 1.44 -13.31
C ASP A 164 -7.89 1.34 -14.79
N THR A 165 -6.99 2.22 -15.21
CA THR A 165 -6.47 2.25 -16.58
C THR A 165 -5.51 1.09 -16.89
N ARG A 166 -5.17 0.29 -15.87
CA ARG A 166 -4.25 -0.84 -15.96
C ARG A 166 -4.97 -2.19 -16.04
N GLY A 167 -6.29 -2.24 -15.81
CA GLY A 167 -7.07 -3.47 -15.79
C GLY A 167 -6.68 -4.41 -14.65
N LEU A 168 -6.38 -3.85 -13.47
CA LEU A 168 -5.99 -4.60 -12.28
C LEU A 168 -7.20 -5.14 -11.49
N LEU A 169 -8.35 -4.47 -11.58
CA LEU A 169 -9.53 -4.75 -10.78
C LEU A 169 -10.32 -5.93 -11.33
N ARG A 170 -10.58 -6.89 -10.44
CA ARG A 170 -11.47 -8.04 -10.67
C ARG A 170 -12.32 -8.24 -9.43
N ASP A 171 -13.64 -8.25 -9.62
CA ASP A 171 -14.63 -8.44 -8.55
C ASP A 171 -14.42 -7.51 -7.33
N GLY A 172 -14.04 -6.26 -7.58
CA GLY A 172 -13.82 -5.26 -6.53
C GLY A 172 -12.46 -5.33 -5.83
N ALA A 173 -11.54 -6.17 -6.34
CA ALA A 173 -10.23 -6.37 -5.73
C ALA A 173 -9.09 -6.38 -6.76
N ILE A 174 -7.89 -6.07 -6.28
CA ILE A 174 -6.63 -6.20 -7.05
C ILE A 174 -5.87 -7.41 -6.52
N HIS A 175 -5.57 -8.36 -7.39
CA HIS A 175 -4.84 -9.59 -7.06
C HIS A 175 -3.42 -9.56 -7.61
N GLY A 176 -2.47 -10.09 -6.86
CA GLY A 176 -1.10 -10.22 -7.34
C GLY A 176 -0.12 -10.75 -6.31
N THR A 177 1.15 -10.52 -6.58
CA THR A 177 2.27 -10.93 -5.73
C THR A 177 3.04 -9.70 -5.25
N LEU A 178 3.24 -9.56 -3.95
CA LEU A 178 4.28 -8.67 -3.42
C LEU A 178 5.60 -9.42 -3.46
N ARG A 179 6.47 -9.04 -4.40
CA ARG A 179 7.84 -9.51 -4.49
C ARG A 179 8.74 -8.59 -3.72
N SER A 180 9.51 -9.14 -2.80
CA SER A 180 10.42 -8.40 -1.95
C SER A 180 11.87 -8.81 -2.17
N ARG A 181 12.81 -7.89 -1.95
CA ARG A 181 14.24 -8.16 -1.91
C ARG A 181 14.84 -7.51 -0.68
N PHE A 182 15.55 -8.29 0.13
CA PHE A 182 16.27 -7.75 1.29
C PHE A 182 17.51 -6.96 0.86
N LEU A 183 17.69 -5.75 1.39
CA LEU A 183 18.75 -4.81 1.00
C LEU A 183 19.86 -4.59 2.05
N ASP A 184 19.71 -5.11 3.27
CA ASP A 184 20.61 -4.90 4.42
C ASP A 184 21.16 -3.45 4.57
N PRO A 185 20.44 -2.53 5.24
CA PRO A 185 19.16 -2.72 5.92
C PRO A 185 17.94 -2.50 5.01
N GLY A 186 16.81 -3.09 5.39
CA GLY A 186 15.51 -2.82 4.79
C GLY A 186 15.13 -3.76 3.65
N TRP A 187 14.02 -3.43 3.01
CA TRP A 187 13.40 -4.24 1.97
C TRP A 187 12.95 -3.35 0.84
N ASP A 188 13.24 -3.81 -0.38
CA ASP A 188 12.55 -3.38 -1.58
C ASP A 188 11.32 -4.26 -1.79
N ILE A 189 10.20 -3.69 -2.21
CA ILE A 189 8.94 -4.41 -2.44
C ILE A 189 8.40 -3.98 -3.79
N HIS A 190 7.89 -4.90 -4.59
CA HIS A 190 7.25 -4.61 -5.86
C HIS A 190 5.96 -5.40 -5.95
N PHE A 191 4.89 -4.74 -6.36
CA PHE A 191 3.66 -5.44 -6.70
C PHE A 191 3.70 -5.93 -8.15
N ILE A 192 3.43 -7.22 -8.33
CA ILE A 192 3.30 -7.88 -9.63
C ILE A 192 1.82 -8.27 -9.77
N PRO A 193 1.05 -7.58 -10.63
CA PRO A 193 -0.33 -7.95 -10.90
C PRO A 193 -0.45 -9.38 -11.41
N GLU A 194 -1.43 -10.12 -10.92
CA GLU A 194 -1.83 -11.38 -11.53
C GLU A 194 -2.52 -11.06 -12.87
N LYS A 195 -1.92 -11.47 -13.99
CA LYS A 195 -2.55 -11.28 -15.31
C LYS A 195 -3.75 -12.22 -15.45
N GLU A 196 -4.79 -11.79 -16.13
CA GLU A 196 -5.81 -12.73 -16.62
C GLU A 196 -5.15 -13.73 -17.57
N ALA A 197 -5.50 -15.00 -17.40
CA ALA A 197 -5.02 -16.12 -18.21
C ALA A 197 -5.80 -16.21 -19.54
#